data_AF-A0A7Y7D3T1-F1
#
_entry.id   AF-A0A7Y7D3T1-F1
#
_cell.length_a   1.000
_cell.length_b   1.000
_cell.length_c   1.000
_cell.angle_alpha   90.00
_cell.angle_beta   90.00
_cell.angle_gamma   90.00
#
_symmetry.space_group_name_H-M   'P 1'
#
loop_
_entity.id
_entity.type
_entity.pdbx_description
1 polymer ?
#
loop_
_entity_poly.entity_id
_entity_poly.type
_entity_poly.pdbx_seq_one_letter_code
_entity_poly.pdbx_strand_id
1 'polypeptide(L)'
;MIKTYIETSNGQIDAASVVKPDNRLFREAWLLDGPVIDVDMVRAREIWRDKIRTARMPVLENLDADFMKALEAGNMDLQQEIAEQKQVLRDATKDAAIEAAQTPEELEQAQPAGLNIT
;
A
#
# COMPACT_ATOMS: atom_id res chain seq x y z
N MET A 1 17.68 -19.49 -28.41
CA MET A 1 16.87 -18.87 -27.33
C MET A 1 17.53 -17.56 -26.95
N ILE A 2 16.76 -16.50 -26.79
CA ILE A 2 17.28 -15.21 -26.29
C ILE A 2 17.39 -15.35 -24.76
N LYS A 3 18.59 -15.13 -24.21
CA LYS A 3 18.80 -15.06 -22.77
C LYS A 3 18.69 -13.60 -22.33
N THR A 4 17.92 -13.34 -21.29
CA THR A 4 17.78 -12.01 -20.69
C THR A 4 18.63 -11.95 -19.45
N TYR A 5 19.49 -10.94 -19.34
CA TYR A 5 20.37 -10.75 -18.20
C TYR A 5 19.94 -9.52 -17.38
N ILE A 6 20.13 -9.60 -16.07
CA ILE A 6 19.97 -8.49 -15.13
C ILE A 6 21.35 -7.94 -14.83
N GLU A 7 21.54 -6.64 -15.04
CA GLU A 7 22.77 -5.92 -14.69
C GLU A 7 22.79 -5.62 -13.19
N THR A 8 23.92 -5.90 -12.56
CA THR A 8 24.14 -5.69 -11.11
C THR A 8 25.49 -5.02 -10.90
N SER A 9 25.70 -4.43 -9.72
CA SER A 9 27.01 -3.87 -9.35
C SER A 9 28.15 -4.89 -9.36
N ASN A 10 27.83 -6.18 -9.26
CA ASN A 10 28.79 -7.30 -9.25
C ASN A 10 28.85 -8.07 -10.58
N GLY A 11 28.21 -7.56 -11.65
CA GLY A 11 28.18 -8.19 -12.98
C GLY A 11 26.77 -8.57 -13.44
N GLN A 12 26.67 -9.49 -14.41
CA GLN A 12 25.41 -9.92 -15.01
C GLN A 12 24.91 -11.25 -14.43
N ILE A 13 23.60 -11.35 -14.19
CA ILE A 13 22.93 -12.59 -13.75
C ILE A 13 21.87 -13.00 -14.78
N ASP A 14 21.78 -14.29 -15.10
CA ASP A 14 20.73 -14.82 -15.98
C ASP A 14 19.36 -14.66 -15.29
N ALA A 15 18.44 -13.93 -15.92
CA ALA A 15 17.12 -13.65 -15.33
C ALA A 15 16.28 -14.91 -15.09
N ALA A 16 16.63 -16.02 -15.76
CA ALA A 16 15.98 -17.32 -15.58
C ALA A 16 16.45 -18.05 -14.31
N SER A 17 17.64 -17.74 -13.76
CA SER A 17 18.14 -18.36 -12.53
C SER A 17 17.75 -17.62 -11.25
N VAL A 18 17.05 -16.49 -11.39
CA VAL A 18 16.66 -15.63 -10.27
C VAL A 18 15.32 -16.07 -9.69
N VAL A 19 15.28 -16.37 -8.40
CA VAL A 19 14.05 -16.62 -7.65
C VAL A 19 13.37 -15.29 -7.33
N LYS A 20 12.08 -15.19 -7.67
CA LYS A 20 11.28 -13.95 -7.55
C LYS A 20 10.17 -14.18 -6.53
N PRO A 21 9.83 -13.20 -5.68
CA PRO A 21 8.62 -13.27 -4.88
C PRO A 21 7.38 -13.43 -5.75
N ASP A 22 6.46 -14.31 -5.35
CA ASP A 22 5.19 -14.55 -6.05
C ASP A 22 4.29 -13.30 -6.01
N ASN A 23 4.25 -12.62 -4.87
CA ASN A 23 3.53 -11.36 -4.71
C ASN A 23 4.32 -10.20 -5.32
N ARG A 24 3.71 -9.54 -6.31
CA ARG A 24 4.29 -8.39 -7.04
C ARG A 24 3.87 -7.04 -6.48
N LEU A 25 3.07 -6.99 -5.42
CA LEU A 25 2.54 -5.76 -4.83
C LEU A 25 3.66 -4.79 -4.40
N PHE A 26 4.80 -5.34 -3.96
CA PHE A 26 5.99 -4.60 -3.55
C PHE A 26 7.14 -4.72 -4.54
N ARG A 27 6.86 -4.94 -5.83
CA ARG A 27 7.90 -5.04 -6.87
C ARG A 27 8.84 -3.84 -6.88
N GLU A 28 8.33 -2.65 -6.58
CA GLU A 28 9.13 -1.42 -6.55
C GLU A 28 10.07 -1.34 -5.34
N ALA A 29 9.95 -2.25 -4.37
CA ALA A 29 10.87 -2.42 -3.24
C ALA A 29 11.83 -3.61 -3.40
N TRP A 30 11.83 -4.28 -4.55
CA TRP A 30 12.70 -5.44 -4.77
C TRP A 30 14.17 -5.03 -4.81
N LEU A 31 14.98 -5.76 -4.06
CA LEU A 31 16.44 -5.67 -4.05
C LEU A 31 17.02 -7.01 -4.50
N LEU A 32 18.17 -6.97 -5.16
CA LEU A 32 18.86 -8.18 -5.55
C LEU A 32 19.97 -8.47 -4.54
N ASP A 33 19.87 -9.61 -3.85
CA ASP A 33 20.89 -10.14 -2.96
C ASP A 33 21.42 -11.46 -3.53
N GLY A 34 22.53 -11.38 -4.28
CA GLY A 34 23.07 -12.51 -5.01
C GLY A 34 22.07 -13.07 -6.05
N PRO A 35 21.70 -14.37 -6.02
CA PRO A 35 20.72 -14.96 -6.94
C PRO A 35 19.25 -14.80 -6.49
N VAL A 36 18.98 -14.15 -5.35
CA VAL A 36 17.63 -14.03 -4.77
C VAL A 36 17.17 -12.58 -4.83
N ILE A 37 15.90 -12.36 -5.18
CA ILE A 37 15.25 -11.06 -5.00
C ILE A 37 14.63 -11.02 -3.60
N ASP A 38 15.14 -10.11 -2.77
CA ASP A 38 14.59 -9.77 -1.46
C ASP A 38 13.73 -8.50 -1.53
N VAL A 39 13.01 -8.19 -0.47
CA VAL A 39 12.14 -7.02 -0.38
C VAL A 39 12.69 -6.03 0.65
N ASP A 40 13.02 -4.82 0.20
CA ASP A 40 13.32 -3.71 1.10
C ASP A 40 12.07 -3.32 1.89
N MET A 41 12.00 -3.74 3.15
CA MET A 41 10.83 -3.45 3.98
C MET A 41 10.65 -1.96 4.28
N VAL A 42 11.70 -1.14 4.27
CA VAL A 42 11.56 0.31 4.43
C VAL A 42 10.82 0.87 3.23
N ARG A 43 11.26 0.52 2.02
CA ARG A 43 10.63 0.96 0.78
C ARG A 43 9.24 0.35 0.59
N ALA A 44 9.04 -0.90 0.99
CA ALA A 44 7.73 -1.56 0.92
C ALA A 44 6.69 -0.83 1.79
N ARG A 45 7.05 -0.41 3.01
CA ARG A 45 6.17 0.40 3.87
C ARG A 45 5.81 1.73 3.25
N GLU A 46 6.74 2.39 2.55
CA GLU A 46 6.44 3.64 1.83
C GLU A 46 5.45 3.42 0.68
N ILE A 47 5.70 2.40 -0.16
CA ILE A 47 4.78 2.00 -1.24
C ILE A 47 3.39 1.68 -0.69
N TRP A 48 3.33 0.97 0.44
CA TRP A 48 2.05 0.64 1.08
C TRP A 48 1.28 1.89 1.49
N ARG A 49 1.95 2.87 2.12
CA ARG A 49 1.32 4.15 2.48
C ARG A 49 0.82 4.90 1.26
N ASP A 50 1.55 4.88 0.15
CA ASP A 50 1.10 5.51 -1.10
C ASP A 50 -0.11 4.81 -1.72
N LYS A 51 -0.14 3.48 -1.68
CA LYS A 51 -1.30 2.70 -2.09
C LYS A 51 -2.52 2.99 -1.21
N ILE A 52 -2.37 3.09 0.11
CA ILE A 52 -3.44 3.53 1.04
C ILE A 52 -3.94 4.93 0.65
N ARG A 53 -3.02 5.87 0.40
CA ARG A 53 -3.38 7.25 -0.02
C ARG A 53 -4.18 7.25 -1.30
N THR A 54 -3.79 6.42 -2.26
CA THR A 54 -4.49 6.29 -3.55
C THR A 54 -5.87 5.68 -3.36
N ALA A 55 -5.98 4.58 -2.60
CA ALA A 55 -7.25 3.88 -2.38
C ALA A 55 -8.27 4.73 -1.60
N ARG A 56 -7.82 5.57 -0.65
CA ARG A 56 -8.73 6.40 0.14
C ARG A 56 -9.29 7.62 -0.58
N MET A 57 -8.66 8.07 -1.67
CA MET A 57 -9.11 9.27 -2.41
C MET A 57 -10.57 9.18 -2.87
N PRO A 58 -10.99 8.16 -3.66
CA PRO A 58 -12.38 8.07 -4.12
C PRO A 58 -13.37 7.87 -2.97
N VAL A 59 -12.95 7.22 -1.88
CA VAL A 59 -13.80 7.04 -0.69
C VAL A 59 -14.01 8.36 0.03
N LEU A 60 -12.95 9.15 0.23
CA LEU A 60 -13.05 10.48 0.82
C LEU A 60 -13.90 11.43 -0.02
N GLU A 61 -13.79 11.39 -1.35
CA GLU A 61 -14.62 12.20 -2.25
C GLU A 61 -16.12 11.88 -2.10
N ASN A 62 -16.48 10.60 -2.00
CA ASN A 62 -17.86 10.19 -1.76
C ASN A 62 -18.36 10.66 -0.38
N LEU A 63 -17.54 10.48 0.67
CA LEU A 63 -17.87 10.95 2.01
C LEU A 63 -17.99 12.48 2.10
N ASP A 64 -17.20 13.22 1.32
CA ASP A 64 -17.33 14.67 1.21
C ASP A 64 -18.69 15.07 0.60
N ALA A 65 -19.14 14.38 -0.45
CA ALA A 65 -20.46 14.61 -1.03
C ALA A 65 -21.59 14.28 -0.04
N ASP A 66 -21.48 13.19 0.70
CA ASP A 66 -22.49 12.78 1.68
C ASP A 66 -22.51 13.71 2.91
N PHE A 67 -21.34 14.22 3.33
CA PHE A 67 -21.25 15.24 4.37
C PHE A 67 -22.01 16.50 3.97
N MET A 68 -21.86 16.96 2.72
CA MET A 68 -22.58 18.14 2.21
C MET A 68 -24.09 17.94 2.21
N LYS A 69 -24.59 16.76 1.81
CA LYS A 69 -26.03 16.43 1.90
C LYS A 69 -26.52 16.45 3.35
N ALA A 70 -25.75 15.88 4.28
CA ALA A 70 -26.09 15.85 5.69
C ALA A 70 -26.13 17.27 6.29
N LEU A 71 -25.19 18.13 5.87
CA LEU A 71 -25.14 19.55 6.24
C LEU A 71 -26.37 20.30 5.73
N GLU A 72 -26.73 20.15 4.45
CA GLU A 72 -27.90 20.78 3.84
C GLU A 72 -29.22 20.31 4.49
N ALA A 73 -29.27 19.05 4.93
CA ALA A 73 -30.41 18.48 5.66
C ALA A 73 -30.46 18.87 7.15
N GLY A 74 -29.43 19.55 7.68
CA GLY A 74 -29.31 19.86 9.10
C GLY A 74 -29.13 18.63 10.00
N ASN A 75 -28.71 17.49 9.45
CA ASN A 75 -28.52 16.25 10.20
C ASN A 75 -27.14 16.24 10.87
N MET A 76 -27.08 16.65 12.14
CA MET A 76 -25.82 16.77 12.89
C MET A 76 -25.21 15.41 13.25
N ASP A 77 -26.03 14.40 13.54
CA ASP A 77 -25.55 13.07 13.89
C ASP A 77 -24.81 12.42 12.70
N LEU A 78 -25.39 12.53 11.50
CA LEU A 78 -24.78 12.01 10.28
C LEU A 78 -23.51 12.79 9.89
N GLN A 79 -23.47 14.11 10.11
CA GLN A 79 -22.24 14.89 9.91
C GLN A 79 -21.10 14.38 10.81
N GLN A 80 -21.40 14.13 12.10
CA GLN A 80 -20.42 13.62 13.05
C GLN A 80 -19.91 12.23 12.65
N GLU A 81 -20.81 11.31 12.28
CA GLU A 81 -20.46 9.96 11.82
C GLU A 81 -19.54 10.01 10.58
N ILE A 82 -19.88 10.80 9.58
CA ILE A 82 -19.06 10.93 8.36
C ILE A 82 -17.71 11.57 8.66
N ALA A 83 -17.66 12.55 9.58
CA ALA A 83 -16.40 13.16 9.99
C ALA A 83 -15.45 12.14 10.65
N GLU A 84 -15.98 11.25 11.49
CA GLU A 84 -15.23 10.16 12.12
C GLU A 84 -14.71 9.16 11.08
N GLN A 85 -15.55 8.73 10.13
CA GLN A 85 -15.14 7.85 9.04
C GLN A 85 -14.01 8.47 8.21
N LYS A 86 -14.12 9.77 7.88
CA LYS A 86 -13.06 10.51 7.17
C LYS A 86 -11.76 10.56 7.99
N GLN A 87 -11.84 10.68 9.31
CA GLN A 87 -10.67 10.68 10.18
C GLN A 87 -9.97 9.31 10.19
N VAL A 88 -10.74 8.22 10.29
CA VAL A 88 -10.21 6.84 10.22
C VAL A 88 -9.42 6.63 8.92
N LEU A 89 -9.97 7.05 7.76
CA LEU A 89 -9.28 6.95 6.48
C LEU A 89 -7.99 7.80 6.40
N ARG A 90 -7.95 8.94 7.08
CA ARG A 90 -6.76 9.79 7.14
C ARG A 90 -5.67 9.17 8.00
N ASP A 91 -6.05 8.56 9.12
CA ASP A 91 -5.13 7.94 10.08
C ASP A 91 -4.67 6.55 9.66
N ALA A 92 -5.33 5.90 8.70
CA ALA A 92 -4.93 4.63 8.11
C ALA A 92 -3.43 4.55 7.71
N THR A 93 -2.83 5.65 7.25
CA THR A 93 -1.39 5.68 6.88
C THR A 93 -0.43 5.67 8.07
N LYS A 94 -0.95 5.83 9.29
CA LYS A 94 -0.20 5.89 10.54
C LYS A 94 -0.43 4.65 11.42
N ASP A 95 -1.10 3.62 10.88
CA ASP A 95 -1.32 2.38 11.61
C ASP A 95 0.03 1.79 12.04
N ALA A 96 0.16 1.50 13.33
CA ALA A 96 1.38 0.94 13.91
C ALA A 96 1.72 -0.43 13.31
N ALA A 97 0.73 -1.17 12.80
CA ALA A 97 0.94 -2.42 12.09
C ALA A 97 1.81 -2.25 10.84
N ILE A 98 1.74 -1.08 10.18
CA ILE A 98 2.59 -0.78 9.01
C ILE A 98 4.07 -0.74 9.43
N GLU A 99 4.39 -0.07 10.54
CA GLU A 99 5.77 0.00 11.04
C GLU A 99 6.25 -1.34 11.61
N ALA A 100 5.35 -2.09 12.24
CA ALA A 100 5.67 -3.37 12.87
C ALA A 100 5.94 -4.49 11.84
N ALA A 101 5.38 -4.40 10.63
CA ALA A 101 5.52 -5.43 9.61
C ALA A 101 6.99 -5.68 9.21
N GLN A 102 7.42 -6.94 9.32
CA GLN A 102 8.76 -7.43 8.98
C GLN A 102 8.79 -8.19 7.65
N THR A 103 7.63 -8.59 7.12
CA THR A 103 7.53 -9.25 5.81
C THR A 103 6.48 -8.58 4.92
N PRO A 104 6.57 -8.77 3.59
CA PRO A 104 5.54 -8.31 2.66
C PRO A 104 4.13 -8.81 3.01
N GLU A 105 4.01 -10.05 3.47
CA GLU A 105 2.74 -10.67 3.84
C GLU A 105 2.14 -10.03 5.11
N GLU A 106 2.98 -9.74 6.11
CA GLU A 106 2.55 -8.99 7.30
C GLU A 106 2.13 -7.56 6.95
N LEU A 107 2.84 -6.92 6.02
CA LEU A 107 2.53 -5.57 5.57
C LEU A 107 1.21 -5.51 4.79
N GLU A 108 0.93 -6.51 3.96
CA GLU A 108 -0.37 -6.64 3.28
C GLU A 108 -1.52 -6.87 4.27
N GLN A 109 -1.27 -7.57 5.38
CA GLN A 109 -2.26 -7.74 6.46
C GLN A 109 -2.55 -6.45 7.21
N ALA A 110 -1.68 -5.43 7.16
CA ALA A 110 -1.94 -4.08 7.66
C ALA A 110 -2.89 -3.28 6.73
N GLN A 111 -3.84 -3.97 6.09
CA GLN A 111 -4.89 -3.42 5.23
C GLN A 111 -5.88 -2.62 6.07
N PRO A 112 -6.08 -1.31 5.80
CA PRO A 112 -7.08 -0.54 6.50
C PRO A 112 -8.49 -1.00 6.15
N ALA A 113 -9.37 -1.07 7.16
CA ALA A 113 -10.78 -1.39 6.96
C ALA A 113 -11.45 -0.40 5.99
N GLY A 114 -12.28 -0.92 5.09
CA GLY A 114 -13.02 -0.11 4.12
C GLY A 114 -12.21 0.37 2.90
N LEU A 115 -10.93 0.00 2.81
CA LEU A 115 -10.12 0.19 1.59
C LEU A 115 -9.82 -1.16 0.96
N ASN A 116 -9.78 -1.20 -0.38
CA ASN A 116 -9.26 -2.33 -1.14
C ASN A 116 -7.98 -1.88 -1.85
N ILE A 117 -6.86 -2.48 -1.49
CA ILE A 117 -5.54 -2.18 -2.07
C ILE A 117 -5.06 -3.40 -2.86
N THR A 118 -4.52 -3.15 -4.05
CA THR A 118 -3.99 -4.18 -4.96
C THR A 118 -2.64 -3.74 -5.52
#